data_AF-A0A2V5UMM0-F1
#
_entry.id   AF-A0A2V5UMM0-F1
#
_cell.length_a   1.000
_cell.length_b   1.000
_cell.length_c   1.000
_cell.angle_alpha   90.00
_cell.angle_beta   90.00
_cell.angle_gamma   90.00
#
_symmetry.space_group_name_H-M   'P 1'
#
loop_
_entity.id
_entity.type
_entity.pdbx_description
1 polymer ?
#
loop_
_entity_poly.entity_id
_entity_poly.type
_entity_poly.pdbx_seq_one_letter_code
_entity_poly.pdbx_strand_id
1 'polypeptide(L)' 'ATLVTGGKAIDAKEIGPNELRGTKIEGGQEHQITKGEVIIIPNGVSHQFTAVNGELHYFVCKPTALAATAQLPQQ' A
#
# COMPACT_ATOMS: atom_id res chain seq x y z
N ALA A 1 -7.17 -9.34 -11.60
CA ALA A 1 -7.75 -8.24 -10.80
C ALA A 1 -7.10 -6.94 -11.25
N THR A 2 -7.74 -5.79 -11.05
CA THR A 2 -7.15 -4.49 -11.37
C THR A 2 -6.61 -3.85 -10.10
N LEU A 3 -5.30 -3.64 -10.06
CA LEU A 3 -4.60 -2.93 -9.01
C LEU A 3 -4.23 -1.54 -9.53
N VAL A 4 -4.59 -0.50 -8.79
CA VAL A 4 -4.10 0.86 -9.01
C VAL A 4 -2.96 1.14 -8.05
N THR A 5 -1.86 1.69 -8.55
CA THR A 5 -0.75 2.19 -7.72
C THR A 5 -0.39 3.63 -8.06
N GLY A 6 0.20 4.35 -7.09
CA GLY A 6 0.54 5.77 -7.26
C GLY A 6 -0.68 6.68 -7.08
N GLY A 7 -0.63 7.85 -7.71
CA GLY A 7 -1.70 8.85 -7.61
C GLY A 7 -1.89 9.43 -6.20
N LYS A 8 -3.02 10.09 -6.01
CA LYS A 8 -3.42 10.72 -4.74
C LYS A 8 -4.52 9.91 -4.06
N ALA A 9 -4.28 9.47 -2.83
CA ALA A 9 -5.34 8.95 -1.97
C ALA A 9 -6.25 10.10 -1.51
N ILE A 10 -7.54 10.00 -1.82
CA ILE A 10 -8.55 10.98 -1.47
C ILE A 10 -9.10 10.69 -0.08
N ASP A 11 -9.34 11.75 0.70
CA ASP A 11 -9.83 11.69 2.09
C ASP A 11 -9.01 10.74 2.99
N ALA A 12 -7.70 10.67 2.75
CA ALA A 12 -6.80 9.82 3.51
C ALA A 12 -6.74 10.28 4.97
N LYS A 13 -6.97 9.35 5.88
CA LYS A 13 -6.84 9.53 7.33
C LYS A 13 -5.98 8.43 7.93
N GLU A 14 -5.29 8.75 9.01
CA GLU A 14 -4.58 7.77 9.81
C GLU A 14 -5.59 6.89 10.57
N ILE A 15 -5.42 5.57 10.46
CA ILE A 15 -6.23 4.56 11.15
C ILE A 15 -5.42 3.72 12.14
N GLY A 16 -4.11 3.95 12.17
CA GLY A 16 -3.13 3.32 13.05
C GLY A 16 -1.73 3.85 12.73
N PRO A 17 -0.71 3.56 13.56
CA PRO A 17 0.64 4.07 13.35
C PRO A 17 1.18 3.71 11.96
N ASN A 18 1.43 4.72 11.14
CA ASN A 18 1.88 4.56 9.74
C ASN A 18 0.86 3.87 8.81
N GLU A 19 -0.41 3.80 9.20
CA GLU A 19 -1.49 3.25 8.39
C GLU A 19 -2.46 4.35 7.95
N LEU A 20 -2.35 4.76 6.70
CA LEU A 20 -3.28 5.69 6.07
C LEU A 20 -4.33 4.91 5.27
N ARG A 21 -5.59 5.36 5.35
CA ARG A 21 -6.69 4.86 4.52
C ARG A 21 -7.49 6.00 3.94
N GLY A 22 -7.63 6.01 2.61
CA GLY A 22 -8.50 6.92 1.86
C GLY A 22 -9.72 6.22 1.28
N THR A 23 -10.56 6.98 0.58
CA THR A 23 -11.79 6.51 -0.08
C THR A 23 -11.54 5.97 -1.48
N LYS A 24 -10.58 6.56 -2.22
CA LYS A 24 -10.15 6.14 -3.56
C LYS A 24 -8.78 6.71 -3.91
N ILE A 25 -8.23 6.28 -5.05
CA ILE A 25 -7.05 6.87 -5.69
C ILE A 25 -7.45 7.65 -6.95
N GLU A 26 -6.92 8.86 -7.12
CA GLU A 26 -7.02 9.64 -8.36
C GLU A 26 -5.65 9.77 -9.05
N GLY A 27 -5.62 9.61 -10.38
CA GLY A 27 -4.39 9.73 -11.18
C GLY A 27 -3.38 8.61 -10.97
N GLY A 28 -3.81 7.45 -10.47
CA GLY A 28 -2.97 6.26 -10.33
C GLY A 28 -2.80 5.49 -11.64
N GLN A 29 -1.80 4.63 -11.69
CA GLN A 29 -1.56 3.72 -12.80
C GLN A 29 -2.29 2.39 -12.56
N GLU A 30 -3.04 1.93 -13.56
CA GLU A 30 -3.68 0.61 -13.55
C GLU A 30 -2.72 -0.50 -13.94
N HIS A 31 -2.81 -1.61 -13.22
CA HIS A 31 -2.11 -2.86 -13.48
C HIS A 31 -3.14 -3.99 -13.49
N GLN A 32 -3.20 -4.74 -14.59
CA GLN A 32 -3.96 -5.98 -14.60
C GLN A 32 -3.08 -7.09 -14.05
N ILE A 33 -3.52 -7.67 -12.94
CA ILE A 33 -2.76 -8.66 -12.20
C ILE A 33 -3.35 -10.06 -12.37
N THR A 34 -2.47 -11.04 -12.53
CA THR A 34 -2.82 -12.45 -12.74
C THR A 34 -2.14 -13.38 -11.73
N LYS A 35 -2.57 -14.66 -11.72
CA LYS A 35 -2.05 -15.65 -10.77
C LYS A 35 -0.54 -15.84 -10.96
N GLY A 36 0.21 -15.72 -9.87
CA GLY A 36 1.66 -15.95 -9.84
C GLY A 36 2.51 -14.68 -9.98
N GLU A 37 1.88 -13.53 -10.24
CA GLU A 37 2.61 -12.26 -10.29
C GLU A 37 2.97 -11.74 -8.89
N VAL A 38 4.10 -11.04 -8.82
CA VAL A 38 4.58 -10.35 -7.62
C VAL A 38 4.70 -8.87 -7.96
N ILE A 39 4.12 -8.02 -7.11
CA ILE A 39 4.20 -6.57 -7.25
C ILE A 39 4.83 -6.00 -5.98
N ILE A 40 5.88 -5.19 -6.17
CA ILE A 40 6.53 -4.46 -5.10
C ILE A 40 6.00 -3.02 -5.15
N ILE A 41 5.39 -2.60 -4.04
CA ILE A 41 4.84 -1.26 -3.89
C ILE A 41 5.79 -0.48 -2.96
N PRO A 42 6.49 0.57 -3.45
CA PRO A 42 7.40 1.35 -2.62
C PRO A 42 6.69 2.02 -1.44
N ASN A 43 7.43 2.34 -0.38
CA ASN A 43 6.90 3.06 0.77
C ASN A 43 6.29 4.40 0.33
N GLY A 44 5.15 4.77 0.93
CA GLY A 44 4.43 6.01 0.62
C GLY A 44 3.59 5.96 -0.67
N VAL A 45 3.64 4.87 -1.44
CA VAL A 45 2.84 4.74 -2.66
C VAL A 45 1.45 4.21 -2.34
N SER A 46 0.45 5.02 -2.66
CA SER A 46 -0.97 4.62 -2.55
C SER A 46 -1.26 3.43 -3.45
N HIS A 47 -2.07 2.50 -2.97
CA HIS A 47 -2.49 1.33 -3.75
C HIS A 47 -3.89 0.85 -3.38
N GLN A 48 -4.65 0.40 -4.39
CA GLN A 48 -6.04 -0.02 -4.26
C GLN A 48 -6.40 -1.09 -5.30
N PHE A 49 -7.06 -2.17 -4.89
CA PHE A 49 -7.78 -3.01 -5.84
C PHE A 49 -9.09 -2.33 -6.22
N THR A 50 -9.28 -2.01 -7.50
CA THR A 50 -10.48 -1.33 -8.02
C THR A 50 -11.46 -2.28 -8.68
N ALA A 51 -11.00 -3.44 -9.15
CA ALA A 51 -11.84 -4.49 -9.68
C ALA A 51 -11.27 -5.88 -9.38
N VAL A 52 -12.15 -6.83 -9.01
CA VAL A 52 -11.81 -8.24 -8.84
C VAL A 52 -12.83 -9.07 -9.61
N ASN A 53 -12.35 -9.84 -10.59
CA ASN A 53 -13.20 -10.73 -11.37
C ASN A 53 -13.12 -12.13 -10.74
N GLY A 54 -14.17 -12.54 -10.04
CA GLY A 54 -14.18 -13.78 -9.26
C GLY A 54 -13.49 -13.61 -7.90
N GLU A 55 -12.70 -14.58 -7.49
CA GLU A 55 -12.01 -14.59 -6.20
C GLU A 55 -10.50 -14.25 -6.36
N LEU A 56 -9.98 -13.39 -5.49
CA LEU A 56 -8.55 -13.05 -5.43
C LEU A 56 -7.97 -13.53 -4.11
N HIS A 57 -7.20 -14.60 -4.16
CA HIS A 57 -6.31 -15.02 -3.07
C HIS A 57 -4.95 -14.35 -3.26
N TYR A 58 -4.55 -13.54 -2.30
CA TYR A 58 -3.26 -12.85 -2.34
C TYR A 58 -2.62 -12.83 -0.97
N PHE A 59 -1.29 -12.84 -0.97
CA PHE A 59 -0.49 -12.64 0.22
C PHE A 59 0.05 -11.21 0.20
N VAL A 60 -0.06 -10.51 1.33
CA VAL A 60 0.52 -9.18 1.49
C VAL A 60 1.51 -9.21 2.64
N CYS A 61 2.73 -8.75 2.37
CA CYS A 61 3.73 -8.47 3.39
C CYS A 61 3.95 -6.95 3.43
N LYS A 62 3.74 -6.36 4.61
CA LYS A 62 4.04 -4.94 4.87
C LYS A 62 5.24 -4.88 5.81
N PRO A 63 6.47 -4.79 5.29
CA PRO A 63 7.63 -4.66 6.14
C PRO A 63 7.56 -3.30 6.87
N THR A 64 7.66 -3.35 8.19
CA THR A 64 7.85 -2.16 9.02
C THR A 64 9.35 -1.93 9.17
N ALA A 65 9.81 -0.68 9.04
CA ALA A 65 11.12 -0.35 9.57
C ALA A 65 11.10 -0.63 11.08
N LEU A 66 12.19 -1.17 11.64
CA LEU A 66 12.37 -1.13 13.09
C LEU A 66 12.18 0.33 13.51
N ALA A 67 11.35 0.58 14.52
CA ALA A 67 11.33 1.89 15.17
C ALA A 67 12.79 2.23 15.46
N ALA A 68 13.29 3.35 14.93
CA ALA A 68 14.66 3.77 15.20
C ALA A 68 14.84 3.70 16.72
N THR A 69 15.64 2.72 17.16
CA THR A 69 15.99 2.56 18.57
C THR A 69 16.46 3.93 19.03
N ALA A 70 15.81 4.43 20.08
CA ALA A 70 16.13 5.69 20.73
C ALA A 70 17.64 5.90 20.72
N GLN A 71 18.08 7.05 20.20
CA GLN A 71 19.47 7.46 20.30
C GLN A 71 19.89 7.33 21.76
N LEU A 72 20.83 6.42 22.03
CA LEU A 72 21.50 6.35 23.31
C LEU A 72 22.10 7.74 23.57
N PRO A 73 21.90 8.33 24.76
CA PRO A 73 22.56 9.58 25.09
C PRO A 73 24.07 9.34 25.02
N GLN A 74 24.76 10.17 24.23
CA GLN A 74 26.22 10.21 24.27
C GLN A 74 26.64 10.65 25.67
N GLN A 75 27.48 9.85 26.31
CA GLN A 75 28.27 10.28 27.47
C GLN A 75 29.44 11.15 27.03
#